data_AF-A0A162QP26-F1
#
_entry.id   AF-A0A162QP26-F1
#
_cell.length_a   1.000
_cell.length_b   1.000
_cell.length_c   1.000
_cell.angle_alpha   90.00
_cell.angle_beta   90.00
_cell.angle_gamma   90.00
#
_symmetry.space_group_name_H-M   'P 1'
#
loop_
_entity.id
_entity.type
_entity.pdbx_description
1 polymer ?
#
loop_
_entity_poly.entity_id
_entity_poly.type
_entity_poly.pdbx_seq_one_letter_code
_entity_poly.pdbx_strand_id
1 'polypeptide(L)'
;MKAIVNFYLLSDNQEGDYEELTTGIRTDNIMYLTLQSGDVIILPRDDSTQFTVDKIVKNFYNGEIDIYVSKTKEVNELFEEIESFANNTLKTMIDSLKTNFSNIDTIEASDEEDNKEVYLKNVKYVEVDKDK
;
A
#
# COMPACT_ATOMS: atom_id res chain seq x y z
N MET A 1 -36.72 6.86 15.62
CA MET A 1 -36.64 5.50 15.07
C MET A 1 -35.55 4.78 15.85
N LYS A 2 -35.80 3.57 16.37
CA LYS A 2 -34.73 2.77 16.98
C LYS A 2 -34.05 1.98 15.86
N ALA A 3 -32.75 2.20 15.68
CA ALA A 3 -31.92 1.47 14.75
C ALA A 3 -31.04 0.46 15.50
N ILE A 4 -30.66 -0.60 14.81
CA ILE A 4 -29.63 -1.54 15.24
C ILE A 4 -28.40 -1.23 14.38
N VAL A 5 -27.29 -0.88 15.01
CA VAL A 5 -26.05 -0.54 14.32
C VAL A 5 -25.02 -1.65 14.52
N ASN A 6 -24.42 -2.09 13.42
CA ASN A 6 -23.37 -3.09 13.38
C ASN A 6 -22.11 -2.50 12.74
N PHE A 7 -20.95 -2.83 13.28
CA PHE A 7 -19.64 -2.40 12.82
C PHE A 7 -18.81 -3.61 12.39
N TYR A 8 -18.23 -3.51 11.20
CA TYR A 8 -17.41 -4.55 10.58
C TYR A 8 -16.05 -3.96 10.19
N LEU A 9 -14.95 -4.61 10.57
CA LEU A 9 -13.60 -4.27 10.12
C LEU A 9 -13.37 -4.90 8.75
N LEU A 10 -13.03 -4.08 7.76
CA LEU A 10 -12.54 -4.57 6.48
C LEU A 10 -11.10 -5.06 6.63
N SER A 11 -10.83 -6.26 6.11
CA SER A 11 -9.45 -6.76 6.05
C SER A 11 -8.69 -6.11 4.90
N ASP A 12 -7.47 -5.62 5.18
CA ASP A 12 -6.57 -5.02 4.18
C ASP A 12 -6.18 -5.99 3.05
N ASN A 13 -6.37 -7.31 3.26
CA ASN A 13 -5.77 -8.35 2.44
C ASN A 13 -6.74 -9.06 1.47
N GLN A 14 -8.07 -8.93 1.60
CA GLN A 14 -9.04 -9.56 0.69
C GLN A 14 -10.34 -8.77 0.54
N GLU A 15 -10.72 -8.51 -0.72
CA GLU A 15 -11.98 -7.85 -1.05
C GLU A 15 -13.17 -8.74 -0.67
N GLY A 16 -13.94 -8.31 0.32
CA GLY A 16 -15.14 -9.01 0.80
C GLY A 16 -14.96 -9.80 2.10
N ASP A 17 -13.76 -9.83 2.68
CA ASP A 17 -13.54 -10.42 4.00
C ASP A 17 -13.66 -9.35 5.10
N TYR A 18 -14.44 -9.64 6.14
CA TYR A 18 -14.71 -8.70 7.21
C TYR A 18 -14.80 -9.39 8.58
N GLU A 19 -14.31 -8.70 9.60
CA GLU A 19 -14.42 -9.13 11.00
C GLU A 19 -15.51 -8.34 11.71
N GLU A 20 -16.31 -9.00 12.55
CA GLU A 20 -17.28 -8.32 13.39
C GLU A 20 -16.56 -7.55 14.52
N LEU A 21 -16.59 -6.21 14.48
CA LEU A 21 -16.03 -5.39 15.55
C LEU A 21 -17.01 -5.21 16.70
N THR A 22 -18.22 -4.79 16.38
CA THR A 22 -19.28 -4.55 17.36
C THR A 22 -20.64 -4.65 16.70
N THR A 23 -21.48 -5.57 17.16
CA THR A 23 -22.80 -5.84 16.59
C THR A 23 -23.91 -5.55 17.60
N GLY A 24 -25.10 -5.22 17.10
CA GLY A 24 -26.31 -5.13 17.92
C GLY A 24 -26.48 -3.84 18.74
N ILE A 25 -25.81 -2.73 18.39
CA ILE A 25 -25.97 -1.46 19.10
C ILE A 25 -27.38 -0.92 18.84
N ARG A 26 -28.26 -1.02 19.83
CA ARG A 26 -29.59 -0.42 19.79
C ARG A 26 -29.48 1.05 20.15
N THR A 27 -29.86 1.92 19.23
CA THR A 27 -29.71 3.36 19.40
C THR A 27 -30.82 4.12 18.68
N ASP A 28 -31.20 5.27 19.22
CA ASP A 28 -32.00 6.30 18.58
C ASP A 28 -31.14 7.49 18.13
N ASN A 29 -29.82 7.36 18.24
CA ASN A 29 -28.87 8.39 17.87
C ASN A 29 -28.88 8.60 16.35
N ILE A 30 -29.29 9.79 15.93
CA ILE A 30 -29.41 10.18 14.54
C ILE A 30 -28.06 10.23 13.82
N MET A 31 -26.94 10.35 14.56
CA MET A 31 -25.61 10.43 13.95
C MET A 31 -25.30 9.22 13.07
N TYR A 32 -25.72 8.01 13.46
CA TYR A 32 -25.51 6.80 12.65
C TYR A 32 -26.30 6.81 11.33
N LEU A 33 -27.39 7.59 11.25
CA LEU A 33 -28.15 7.79 10.01
C LEU A 33 -27.50 8.82 9.09
N THR A 34 -26.68 9.73 9.63
CA THR A 34 -26.02 10.79 8.87
C THR A 34 -24.59 10.46 8.47
N LEU A 35 -24.01 9.38 9.01
CA LEU A 35 -22.67 8.91 8.62
C LEU A 35 -22.55 8.75 7.10
N GLN A 36 -21.34 9.03 6.60
CA GLN A 36 -20.93 8.92 5.22
C GLN A 36 -19.57 8.23 5.11
N SER A 37 -19.23 7.76 3.91
CA SER A 37 -17.88 7.26 3.62
C SER A 37 -16.86 8.39 3.79
N GLY A 38 -15.72 8.10 4.40
CA GLY A 38 -14.68 9.06 4.79
C GLY A 38 -14.83 9.66 6.19
N ASP A 39 -15.98 9.47 6.85
CA ASP A 39 -16.13 9.91 8.24
C ASP A 39 -15.19 9.11 9.15
N VAL A 40 -14.58 9.79 10.13
CA VAL A 40 -13.75 9.16 11.16
C VAL A 40 -14.58 8.98 12.42
N ILE A 41 -14.60 7.75 12.93
CA ILE A 41 -15.34 7.38 14.13
C ILE A 41 -14.44 6.72 15.17
N ILE A 42 -14.89 6.79 16.42
CA ILE A 42 -14.33 6.07 17.56
C ILE A 42 -15.43 5.14 18.06
N LEU A 43 -15.09 3.87 18.26
CA LEU A 43 -16.08 2.88 18.70
C LEU A 43 -16.28 2.98 20.23
N PRO A 44 -17.49 2.75 20.77
CA PRO A 44 -17.78 2.93 22.20
C PRO A 44 -16.96 2.07 23.17
N ARG A 45 -16.20 1.09 22.66
CA ARG A 45 -15.38 0.16 23.46
C ARG A 45 -13.88 0.40 23.30
N ASP A 46 -13.48 1.33 22.44
CA ASP A 46 -12.09 1.65 22.17
C ASP A 46 -11.96 3.15 21.88
N ASP A 47 -11.56 3.90 22.90
CA ASP A 47 -11.40 5.35 22.83
C ASP A 47 -10.08 5.78 22.16
N SER A 48 -9.21 4.81 21.83
CA SER A 48 -7.87 5.06 21.32
C SER A 48 -7.75 4.83 19.82
N THR A 49 -8.49 3.86 19.28
CA THR A 49 -8.43 3.53 17.86
C THR A 49 -9.46 4.32 17.07
N GLN A 50 -8.98 5.06 16.07
CA GLN A 50 -9.82 5.72 15.08
C GLN A 50 -10.05 4.79 13.90
N PHE A 51 -11.27 4.83 13.38
CA PHE A 51 -11.67 4.07 12.21
C PHE A 51 -12.23 5.01 11.15
N THR A 52 -11.91 4.75 9.88
CA THR A 52 -12.49 5.46 8.75
C THR A 52 -13.66 4.65 8.22
N VAL A 53 -14.80 5.30 7.99
CA VAL A 53 -15.97 4.64 7.40
C VAL A 53 -15.75 4.46 5.91
N ASP A 54 -15.72 3.22 5.44
CA ASP A 54 -15.57 2.91 4.03
C ASP A 54 -16.93 2.81 3.34
N LYS A 55 -17.87 2.12 3.99
CA LYS A 55 -19.17 1.79 3.41
C LYS A 55 -20.26 1.71 4.47
N ILE A 56 -21.47 2.12 4.08
CA ILE A 56 -22.65 2.04 4.95
C ILE A 56 -23.79 1.39 4.17
N VAL A 57 -24.40 0.37 4.76
CA VAL A 57 -25.59 -0.31 4.22
C VAL A 57 -26.75 -0.09 5.19
N LYS A 58 -27.80 0.58 4.73
CA LYS A 58 -28.98 0.91 5.55
C LYS A 58 -30.15 0.04 5.12
N ASN A 59 -30.58 -0.86 6.01
CA ASN A 59 -31.76 -1.67 5.82
C ASN A 59 -32.94 -1.10 6.62
N PHE A 60 -33.74 -0.25 5.97
CA PHE A 60 -34.88 0.40 6.63
C PHE A 60 -36.04 -0.55 6.96
N TYR A 61 -36.08 -1.77 6.38
CA TYR A 61 -37.15 -2.74 6.63
C TYR A 61 -37.05 -3.37 8.01
N ASN A 62 -35.84 -3.69 8.46
CA ASN A 62 -35.57 -4.25 9.79
C ASN A 62 -34.92 -3.22 10.74
N GLY A 63 -34.63 -2.01 10.26
CA GLY A 63 -34.03 -0.94 11.05
C GLY A 63 -32.55 -1.16 11.34
N GLU A 64 -31.85 -1.96 10.52
CA GLU A 64 -30.43 -2.25 10.66
C GLU A 64 -29.57 -1.30 9.83
N ILE A 65 -28.42 -0.94 10.38
CA ILE A 65 -27.39 -0.11 9.74
C ILE A 65 -26.06 -0.83 9.92
N ASP A 66 -25.52 -1.33 8.82
CA ASP A 66 -24.22 -1.98 8.79
C ASP A 66 -23.17 -0.99 8.32
N ILE A 67 -22.15 -0.78 9.14
CA ILE A 67 -21.08 0.18 8.93
C ILE A 67 -19.78 -0.61 8.79
N TYR A 68 -19.15 -0.50 7.63
CA TYR A 68 -17.87 -1.12 7.33
C TYR A 68 -16.79 -0.06 7.48
N VAL A 69 -15.75 -0.41 8.21
CA VAL A 69 -14.69 0.51 8.57
C VAL A 69 -13.32 -0.11 8.36
N SER A 70 -12.33 0.75 8.15
CA SER A 70 -10.91 0.42 8.16
C SER A 70 -10.24 1.11 9.34
N LYS A 71 -9.15 0.53 9.83
CA LYS A 71 -8.35 1.18 10.87
C LYS A 71 -7.68 2.42 10.26
N THR A 72 -7.87 3.58 10.87
CA THR A 72 -7.18 4.81 10.43
C THR A 72 -5.71 4.68 10.81
N LYS A 73 -4.82 4.60 9.81
CA LYS A 73 -3.38 4.57 10.03
C LYS A 73 -2.90 5.92 10.56
N GLU A 74 -2.01 5.89 11.54
CA GLU A 74 -1.35 7.13 11.99
C GLU A 74 -0.32 7.60 10.95
N VAL A 75 -0.06 8.90 10.93
CA VAL A 75 0.93 9.50 10.01
C VAL A 75 2.31 8.84 10.16
N ASN A 76 2.70 8.49 11.39
CA ASN A 76 3.97 7.83 11.65
C ASN A 76 4.01 6.42 11.06
N GLU A 77 2.94 5.63 11.20
CA GLU A 77 2.84 4.30 10.60
C GLU A 77 2.96 4.37 9.07
N LEU A 78 2.34 5.39 8.45
CA LEU A 78 2.48 5.62 7.00
C LEU A 78 3.93 5.94 6.61
N PHE A 79 4.64 6.76 7.38
CA PHE A 79 6.05 7.08 7.11
C PHE A 79 6.95 5.87 7.31
N GLU A 80 6.72 5.04 8.32
CA GLU A 80 7.46 3.79 8.55
C GLU A 80 7.26 2.80 7.39
N GLU A 81 6.05 2.68 6.85
CA GLU A 81 5.78 1.86 5.65
C GLU A 81 6.51 2.40 4.42
N ILE A 82 6.50 3.72 4.20
CA ILE A 82 7.23 4.36 3.10
C ILE A 82 8.75 4.14 3.24
N GLU A 83 9.30 4.32 4.44
CA GLU A 83 10.71 4.11 4.71
C GLU A 83 11.12 2.65 4.50
N SER A 84 10.31 1.71 4.99
CA SER A 84 10.51 0.28 4.77
C SER A 84 10.50 -0.08 3.28
N PHE A 85 9.53 0.45 2.52
CA PHE A 85 9.44 0.24 1.08
C PHE A 85 10.65 0.81 0.34
N ALA A 86 11.07 2.03 0.67
CA ALA A 86 12.23 2.69 0.07
C ALA A 86 13.52 1.91 0.36
N ASN A 87 13.72 1.49 1.61
CA ASN A 87 14.87 0.69 2.04
C ASN A 87 14.93 -0.65 1.32
N ASN A 88 13.81 -1.37 1.23
CA ASN A 88 13.73 -2.63 0.52
C ASN A 88 14.02 -2.47 -0.97
N THR A 89 13.44 -1.45 -1.60
CA THR A 89 13.68 -1.15 -3.03
C THR A 89 15.16 -0.85 -3.29
N LEU A 90 15.76 0.04 -2.49
CA LEU A 90 17.18 0.40 -2.62
C LEU A 90 18.09 -0.81 -2.39
N LYS A 91 17.78 -1.62 -1.38
CA LYS A 91 18.52 -2.85 -1.10
C LYS A 91 18.45 -3.82 -2.28
N THR A 92 17.26 -4.06 -2.84
CA THR A 92 17.09 -4.93 -4.02
C THR A 92 17.86 -4.40 -5.22
N MET A 93 17.89 -3.08 -5.45
CA MET A 93 18.68 -2.49 -6.54
C MET A 93 20.18 -2.71 -6.33
N ILE A 94 20.69 -2.47 -5.11
CA ILE A 94 22.11 -2.67 -4.79
C ILE A 94 22.50 -4.14 -4.90
N ASP A 95 21.67 -5.05 -4.37
CA ASP A 95 21.93 -6.48 -4.43
C ASP A 95 21.92 -6.97 -5.88
N SER A 96 21.01 -6.46 -6.72
CA SER A 96 20.99 -6.76 -8.16
C SER A 96 22.27 -6.27 -8.88
N LEU A 97 22.76 -5.08 -8.56
CA LEU A 97 24.04 -4.59 -9.08
C LEU A 97 25.20 -5.46 -8.62
N LYS A 98 25.27 -5.81 -7.33
CA LYS A 98 26.31 -6.70 -6.79
C LYS A 98 26.31 -8.05 -7.49
N THR A 99 25.15 -8.67 -7.71
CA THR A 99 25.05 -9.92 -8.45
C THR A 99 25.60 -9.78 -9.87
N ASN A 100 25.28 -8.68 -10.56
CA ASN A 100 25.82 -8.42 -11.90
C ASN A 100 27.34 -8.23 -11.90
N PHE A 101 27.91 -7.53 -10.91
CA PHE A 101 29.36 -7.34 -10.82
C PHE A 101 30.11 -8.59 -10.36
N SER A 102 29.53 -9.38 -9.45
CA SER A 102 30.11 -10.66 -9.00
C SER A 102 30.20 -11.69 -10.15
N ASN A 103 29.27 -11.60 -11.10
CA ASN A 103 29.29 -12.39 -12.32
C ASN A 103 30.35 -11.91 -13.34
N ILE A 104 30.85 -10.68 -13.22
CA ILE A 104 31.92 -10.15 -14.09
C ILE A 104 33.29 -10.63 -13.58
N ASP A 105 33.52 -10.59 -12.27
CA ASP A 105 34.78 -11.08 -11.67
C ASP A 105 34.97 -12.60 -11.82
N THR A 106 33.89 -13.36 -12.06
CA THR A 106 33.94 -14.80 -12.36
C THR A 106 34.17 -15.12 -13.84
N ILE A 107 33.96 -14.17 -14.75
CA ILE A 107 34.26 -14.35 -16.18
C ILE A 107 35.77 -14.16 -16.46
N GLU A 108 36.48 -13.41 -15.62
CA GLU A 108 37.94 -13.21 -15.78
C GLU A 108 38.82 -14.34 -15.19
N ALA A 109 38.21 -15.37 -14.57
CA ALA A 109 38.93 -16.50 -13.96
C ALA A 109 38.82 -17.82 -14.72
N SER A 110 38.24 -17.84 -15.93
CA SER A 110 38.36 -18.98 -16.85
C SER A 110 39.42 -18.66 -17.91
N ASP A 111 40.66 -19.01 -17.58
CA ASP A 111 41.73 -19.22 -18.55
C ASP A 111 41.35 -20.39 -19.49
N GLU A 112 40.64 -20.11 -20.58
CA GLU A 112 40.81 -20.87 -21.83
C GLU A 112 40.78 -19.90 -23.02
N GLU A 113 41.89 -19.93 -23.77
CA GLU A 113 42.12 -19.20 -25.01
C GLU A 113 40.95 -19.33 -25.98
N ASP A 114 40.25 -18.23 -26.25
CA ASP A 114 39.66 -18.05 -27.57
C ASP A 114 39.57 -16.56 -27.91
N ASN A 115 40.48 -16.13 -28.78
CA ASN A 115 40.56 -14.80 -29.35
C ASN A 115 39.23 -14.40 -30.02
N LYS A 116 38.42 -13.60 -29.34
CA LYS A 116 37.40 -12.75 -29.97
C LYS A 116 37.52 -11.33 -29.44
N GLU A 117 38.35 -10.55 -30.13
CA GLU A 117 38.44 -9.10 -29.97
C GLU A 117 37.05 -8.46 -30.15
N VAL A 118 36.48 -7.95 -29.06
CA VAL A 118 35.29 -7.11 -29.10
C VAL A 118 35.75 -5.68 -29.41
N TYR A 119 35.65 -5.30 -30.68
CA TYR A 119 35.90 -3.92 -31.09
C TYR A 119 34.72 -3.03 -30.68
N LEU A 120 34.95 -2.11 -29.73
CA LEU A 120 34.11 -0.92 -29.60
C LEU A 120 34.29 -0.09 -30.88
N LYS A 121 33.24 -0.04 -31.71
CA LYS A 121 33.20 0.79 -32.91
C LYS A 121 33.40 2.24 -32.49
N ASN A 122 34.58 2.79 -32.78
CA ASN A 122 34.93 4.19 -32.53
C ASN A 122 33.81 5.10 -33.06
N VAL A 123 33.05 5.70 -32.14
CA VAL A 123 32.07 6.73 -32.46
C VAL A 123 32.87 8.00 -32.76
N LYS A 124 33.10 8.27 -34.04
CA LYS A 124 33.60 9.58 -34.49
C LYS A 124 32.47 10.59 -34.33
N TYR A 125 32.61 11.50 -33.38
CA TYR A 125 31.84 12.74 -33.39
C TYR A 125 32.30 13.59 -34.57
N VAL A 126 31.37 13.89 -35.48
CA VAL A 126 31.58 14.93 -36.49
C VAL A 126 31.05 16.22 -35.87
N GLU A 127 31.95 17.14 -35.59
CA GLU A 127 31.61 18.50 -35.19
C GLU A 127 30.91 19.17 -36.39
N VAL A 128 29.66 19.58 -36.20
CA VAL A 128 28.90 20.28 -37.23
C VAL A 128 29.29 21.75 -37.14
N ASP A 129 30.12 22.21 -38.08
CA ASP A 129 30.40 23.64 -38.26
C ASP A 129 29.08 24.39 -38.49
N LYS A 130 28.70 25.21 -37.51
CA LYS A 130 27.66 26.23 -37.67
C LYS A 130 28.32 27.47 -38.23
N ASP A 131 28.48 27.52 -39.55
CA ASP A 131 28.55 28.79 -40.28
C ASP A 131 28.29 28.55 -41.77
N LYS A 132 27.06 28.84 -42.20
CA LYS A 132 26.71 29.34 -43.54
C LYS A 132 25.29 29.89 -43.56
#